data_AF-A0A837IHU6-F1
#
_entry.id   AF-A0A837IHU6-F1
#
_cell.length_a   1.000
_cell.length_b   1.000
_cell.length_c   1.000
_cell.angle_alpha   90.00
_cell.angle_beta   90.00
_cell.angle_gamma   90.00
#
_symmetry.space_group_name_H-M   'P 1'
#
loop_
_entity.id
_entity.type
_entity.pdbx_description
1 polymer ?
#
loop_
_entity_poly.entity_id
_entity_poly.type
_entity_poly.pdbx_seq_one_letter_code
_entity_poly.pdbx_strand_id
1 'polypeptide(L)'
;MDTAIINLRVDPRLKANAQAVAKKLGFNLSSILKGYLRELAKLGRVDFAVAEDPSPWLIRQLKQARKEMLEGKAVSFNDVESAIRWLNASGSKREIRSQIAAI
;
A
#
# COMPACT_ATOMS: atom_id res chain seq x y z
N MET A 1 -33.09 -7.72 9.75
CA MET A 1 -31.66 -7.35 9.64
C MET A 1 -31.22 -7.04 11.04
N ASP A 2 -30.45 -7.93 11.66
CA ASP A 2 -30.11 -7.78 13.07
C ASP A 2 -28.98 -6.75 13.19
N THR A 3 -29.24 -5.69 13.95
CA THR A 3 -28.29 -4.61 14.18
C THR A 3 -27.83 -4.65 15.63
N ALA A 4 -26.51 -4.74 15.82
CA ALA A 4 -25.88 -4.58 17.13
C ALA A 4 -25.32 -3.15 17.28
N ILE A 5 -25.37 -2.63 18.51
CA ILE A 5 -24.82 -1.32 18.85
C ILE A 5 -23.44 -1.51 19.49
N ILE A 6 -22.46 -0.75 19.02
CA ILE A 6 -21.11 -0.68 19.61
C ILE A 6 -20.96 0.68 20.29
N ASN A 7 -20.83 0.67 21.61
CA ASN A 7 -20.54 1.86 22.42
C ASN A 7 -19.06 1.89 22.77
N LEU A 8 -18.36 2.92 22.30
CA LEU A 8 -16.93 3.10 22.52
C LEU A 8 -16.67 4.47 23.18
N ARG A 9 -15.95 4.47 24.30
CA ARG A 9 -15.42 5.69 24.91
C ARG A 9 -14.09 6.05 24.24
N VAL A 10 -14.00 7.26 23.72
CA VAL A 10 -12.80 7.81 23.07
C VAL A 10 -12.63 9.26 23.50
N ASP A 11 -11.39 9.75 23.41
CA ASP A 11 -11.11 11.17 23.58
C ASP A 11 -11.92 12.01 22.57
N PRO A 12 -12.58 13.10 22.99
CA PRO A 12 -13.38 13.94 22.11
C PRO A 12 -12.59 14.57 20.95
N ARG A 13 -11.33 14.95 21.19
CA ARG A 13 -10.47 15.55 20.16
C ARG A 13 -10.06 14.51 19.13
N LEU A 14 -9.72 13.29 19.57
CA LEU A 14 -9.45 12.16 18.68
C LEU A 14 -10.66 11.87 17.77
N LYS A 15 -11.87 11.82 18.35
CA LYS A 15 -13.10 11.59 17.58
C LYS A 15 -13.33 12.68 16.53
N ALA A 16 -13.20 13.95 16.93
CA ALA A 16 -13.39 15.08 16.02
C ALA A 16 -12.39 15.06 14.86
N ASN A 17 -11.11 14.77 15.16
CA ASN A 17 -10.06 14.66 14.15
C ASN A 17 -10.34 13.51 13.17
N ALA A 18 -10.67 12.33 13.68
CA ALA A 18 -11.00 11.17 12.84
C ALA A 18 -12.23 11.44 11.95
N GLN A 19 -13.25 12.12 12.47
CA GLN A 19 -14.43 12.52 11.70
C GLN A 19 -14.06 13.51 10.57
N ALA A 20 -13.20 14.48 10.84
CA ALA A 20 -12.75 15.44 9.85
C ALA A 20 -11.98 14.76 8.71
N VAL A 21 -11.09 13.81 9.03
CA VAL A 21 -10.37 13.01 8.03
C VAL A 21 -11.34 12.15 7.21
N ALA A 22 -12.26 11.44 7.85
CA ALA A 22 -13.28 10.63 7.16
C ALA A 22 -14.10 11.48 6.16
N LYS A 23 -14.51 12.68 6.58
CA LYS A 23 -15.28 13.60 5.75
C LYS A 23 -14.50 14.08 4.52
N LYS A 24 -13.19 14.34 4.65
CA LYS A 24 -12.32 14.68 3.51
C LYS A 24 -12.24 13.53 2.49
N LEU A 25 -12.37 12.29 2.96
CA LEU A 25 -12.40 11.08 2.12
C LEU A 25 -13.80 10.77 1.55
N GLY A 26 -14.83 11.56 1.87
CA GLY A 26 -16.20 11.34 1.42
C GLY A 26 -16.98 10.29 2.23
N PHE A 27 -16.49 9.91 3.42
CA PHE A 27 -17.14 8.92 4.28
C PHE A 27 -17.54 9.51 5.64
N ASN A 28 -18.52 8.90 6.30
CA ASN A 28 -18.74 9.11 7.73
C ASN A 28 -17.89 8.11 8.54
N LEU A 29 -17.56 8.47 9.79
CA LEU A 29 -16.71 7.65 10.65
C LEU A 29 -17.28 6.25 10.88
N SER A 30 -18.60 6.11 11.02
CA SER A 30 -19.27 4.82 11.24
C SER A 30 -19.10 3.86 10.07
N SER A 31 -19.04 4.36 8.84
CA SER A 31 -18.85 3.55 7.62
C SER A 31 -17.44 2.99 7.57
N ILE A 32 -16.44 3.81 7.96
CA ILE A 32 -15.05 3.37 8.07
C ILE A 32 -14.90 2.30 9.14
N LEU A 33 -15.45 2.52 10.34
CA LEU A 33 -15.43 1.53 11.43
C LEU A 33 -16.08 0.21 11.01
N LYS A 34 -17.22 0.28 10.30
CA LYS A 34 -17.87 -0.91 9.73
C LYS A 34 -16.99 -1.61 8.69
N GLY A 35 -16.22 -0.86 7.91
CA GLY A 35 -15.20 -1.39 7.00
C GLY A 35 -14.14 -2.20 7.74
N TYR A 36 -13.51 -1.60 8.75
CA TYR A 36 -12.50 -2.26 9.59
C TYR A 36 -13.02 -3.52 10.28
N LEU A 37 -14.27 -3.51 10.78
CA LEU A 37 -14.86 -4.70 11.38
C LEU A 37 -15.03 -5.85 10.37
N ARG A 38 -15.43 -5.54 9.12
CA ARG A 38 -15.50 -6.56 8.06
C ARG A 38 -14.13 -7.08 7.68
N GLU A 39 -13.15 -6.19 7.60
CA GLU A 39 -11.77 -6.57 7.30
C GLU A 39 -11.20 -7.48 8.38
N LEU A 40 -11.35 -7.12 9.65
CA LEU A 40 -10.96 -7.93 10.79
C LEU A 40 -11.64 -9.31 10.74
N ALA A 41 -12.95 -9.36 10.52
CA ALA A 41 -13.69 -10.62 10.44
C ALA A 41 -13.27 -11.49 9.25
N LYS A 42 -12.90 -10.87 8.13
CA LYS A 42 -12.50 -11.58 6.90
C LYS A 42 -11.07 -12.08 6.94
N LEU A 43 -10.14 -11.27 7.45
CA LEU A 43 -8.70 -11.53 7.40
C LEU A 43 -8.18 -12.20 8.68
N GLY A 44 -8.85 -12.00 9.82
CA GLY A 44 -8.41 -12.53 11.11
C GLY A 44 -7.11 -11.89 11.65
N ARG A 45 -6.72 -10.72 11.12
CA ARG A 45 -5.55 -9.96 11.55
C ARG A 45 -5.82 -8.46 11.55
N VAL A 46 -4.99 -7.71 12.27
CA VAL A 46 -4.98 -6.25 12.28
C VAL A 46 -3.64 -5.78 11.75
N ASP A 47 -3.65 -4.95 10.70
CA ASP A 47 -2.45 -4.39 10.11
C ASP A 47 -2.16 -3.03 10.76
N PHE A 48 -1.07 -2.94 11.52
CA PHE A 48 -0.52 -1.69 12.05
C PHE A 48 0.68 -1.29 11.21
N ALA A 49 0.56 -0.21 10.45
CA ALA A 49 1.69 0.38 9.75
C ALA A 49 2.14 1.64 10.48
N VAL A 50 3.42 1.71 10.83
CA VAL A 50 4.09 3.00 11.00
C VAL A 50 4.29 3.53 9.59
N ALA A 51 4.03 4.82 9.34
CA ALA A 51 4.29 5.41 8.03
C ALA A 51 5.73 5.08 7.61
N GLU A 52 5.87 4.24 6.59
CA GLU A 52 7.18 3.87 6.05
C GLU A 52 7.66 5.02 5.17
N ASP A 53 8.69 5.72 5.62
CA ASP A 53 9.43 6.60 4.73
C ASP A 53 10.18 5.74 3.71
N PRO A 54 10.00 5.97 2.39
CA PRO A 54 10.69 5.19 1.39
C PRO A 54 12.20 5.28 1.62
N SER A 55 12.89 4.14 1.65
CA SER A 55 14.34 4.14 1.87
C SER A 55 15.05 5.01 0.82
N PRO A 56 16.22 5.61 1.14
CA PRO A 56 16.99 6.37 0.16
C PRO A 56 17.31 5.56 -1.10
N TRP A 57 17.45 4.23 -0.97
CA TRP A 57 17.60 3.32 -2.11
C TRP A 57 16.35 3.30 -2.98
N LEU A 58 15.16 3.11 -2.40
CA LEU A 58 13.90 3.09 -3.14
C LEU A 58 13.64 4.42 -3.84
N ILE A 59 13.92 5.55 -3.19
CA ILE A 59 13.82 6.88 -3.79
C ILE A 59 14.74 7.00 -5.01
N ARG A 60 15.99 6.50 -4.92
CA ARG A 60 16.92 6.50 -6.07
C ARG A 60 16.42 5.64 -7.21
N GLN A 61 15.91 4.43 -6.93
CA GLN A 61 15.36 3.56 -7.97
C GLN A 61 14.15 4.17 -8.66
N LEU A 62 13.23 4.78 -7.92
CA LEU A 62 12.06 5.48 -8.50
C LEU A 62 12.48 6.66 -9.40
N LYS A 63 13.49 7.44 -8.98
CA LYS A 63 14.04 8.53 -9.80
C LYS A 63 14.69 8.01 -11.08
N GLN A 64 15.46 6.93 -10.98
CA GLN A 64 16.12 6.30 -12.12
C GLN A 64 15.10 5.73 -13.10
N ALA A 65 14.11 4.97 -12.62
CA ALA A 65 13.04 4.43 -13.45
C ALA A 65 12.26 5.54 -14.18
N ARG A 66 11.97 6.65 -13.49
CA ARG A 66 11.33 7.81 -14.11
C ARG A 66 12.19 8.43 -15.22
N LYS A 67 13.50 8.54 -15.01
CA LYS A 67 14.44 9.05 -16.02
C LYS A 67 14.48 8.13 -17.25
N GLU A 68 14.59 6.83 -17.04
CA GLU A 68 14.59 5.84 -18.13
C GLU A 68 13.29 5.86 -18.93
N MET A 69 12.15 6.04 -18.27
CA MET A 69 10.86 6.20 -18.94
C MET A 69 10.81 7.46 -19.82
N LEU A 70 11.33 8.59 -19.33
CA LEU A 70 11.39 9.85 -20.09
C LEU A 70 12.39 9.79 -21.26
N GLU A 71 13.48 9.03 -21.10
CA GLU A 71 14.50 8.82 -22.14
C GLU A 71 14.11 7.75 -23.16
N GLY A 72 12.91 7.15 -23.04
CA GLY A 72 12.45 6.08 -23.94
C GLY A 72 13.20 4.75 -23.76
N LYS A 73 13.90 4.59 -22.64
CA LYS A 73 14.65 3.37 -22.26
C LYS A 73 13.81 2.38 -21.46
N ALA A 74 12.59 2.78 -21.05
CA ALA A 74 11.68 1.87 -20.38
C ALA A 74 11.26 0.74 -21.32
N VAL A 75 11.39 -0.50 -20.83
CA VAL A 75 10.91 -1.67 -21.54
C VAL A 75 9.41 -1.80 -21.30
N SER A 76 8.63 -1.82 -22.37
CA SER A 76 7.20 -2.09 -22.35
C SER A 76 6.88 -3.42 -23.02
N PHE A 77 5.76 -4.03 -22.63
CA PHE A 77 5.34 -5.34 -23.11
C PHE A 77 3.87 -5.29 -23.48
N ASN A 78 3.52 -5.93 -24.59
CA ASN A 78 2.14 -6.01 -25.08
C ASN A 78 1.39 -7.22 -24.50
N ASP A 79 2.12 -8.15 -23.88
CA ASP A 79 1.59 -9.37 -23.32
C ASP A 79 2.39 -9.81 -22.08
N VAL A 80 1.77 -10.64 -21.25
CA VAL A 80 2.35 -11.08 -19.98
C VAL A 80 3.52 -12.03 -20.22
N GLU A 81 3.50 -12.85 -21.27
CA GLU A 81 4.56 -13.84 -21.52
C GLU A 81 5.87 -13.17 -21.92
N SER A 82 5.83 -12.13 -22.75
CA SER A 82 7.00 -11.35 -23.12
C SER A 82 7.62 -10.64 -21.92
N ALA A 83 6.81 -10.10 -21.01
CA ALA A 83 7.27 -9.54 -19.75
C ALA A 83 7.98 -10.59 -18.87
N ILE A 84 7.37 -11.78 -18.73
CA ILE A 84 7.95 -12.88 -17.94
C ILE A 84 9.27 -13.37 -18.55
N ARG A 85 9.32 -13.53 -19.88
CA ARG A 85 10.56 -13.94 -20.59
C ARG A 85 11.68 -12.92 -20.35
N TRP A 86 11.38 -11.63 -20.49
CA TRP A 86 12.34 -10.57 -20.25
C TRP A 86 12.83 -10.56 -18.79
N LEU A 87 11.93 -10.67 -17.81
CA LEU A 87 12.30 -10.72 -16.37
C LEU A 87 13.21 -11.91 -16.02
N ASN A 88 12.98 -13.06 -16.65
CA ASN A 88 13.82 -14.24 -16.43
C ASN A 88 15.18 -14.12 -17.14
N ALA A 89 15.22 -13.49 -18.32
CA ALA A 89 16.44 -13.29 -19.11
C ALA A 89 17.34 -12.17 -18.56
N SER A 90 16.76 -11.09 -18.02
CA SER A 90 17.48 -9.91 -17.55
C SER A 90 18.24 -10.10 -16.22
N GLY A 91 18.24 -11.32 -15.67
CA GLY A 91 18.93 -11.62 -14.41
C GLY A 91 18.30 -10.99 -13.16
N SER A 92 17.16 -10.29 -13.31
CA SER A 92 16.48 -9.54 -12.25
C SER A 92 16.18 -10.39 -10.99
N LYS A 93 15.95 -11.70 -11.15
CA LYS A 93 15.80 -12.66 -10.03
C LYS A 93 17.04 -12.82 -9.14
N ARG A 94 18.25 -12.64 -9.66
CA ARG A 94 19.51 -12.79 -8.90
C ARG A 94 19.84 -11.54 -8.09
N GLU A 95 19.57 -10.38 -8.65
CA GLU A 95 19.92 -9.08 -8.07
C GLU A 95 19.00 -8.69 -6.90
N ILE A 96 17.71 -9.04 -6.97
CA ILE A 96 16.77 -8.85 -5.86
C ILE A 96 17.14 -9.72 -4.65
N ARG A 97 17.60 -10.96 -4.89
CA ARG A 97 17.97 -11.88 -3.81
C ARG A 97 19.26 -11.48 -3.08
N SER A 98 20.25 -10.93 -3.79
CA SER A 98 21.48 -10.44 -3.13
C SER A 98 21.25 -9.16 -2.33
N GLN A 99 20.30 -8.31 -2.75
CA GLN A 99 19.99 -7.07 -2.07
C GLN A 99 19.12 -7.27 -0.82
N ILE A 100 18.21 -8.25 -0.83
CA ILE A 100 17.45 -8.65 0.38
C ILE A 100 18.38 -9.28 1.43
N ALA A 101 19.46 -9.97 1.03
CA ALA A 101 20.43 -10.54 1.95
C ALA A 101 21.40 -9.51 2.58
N ALA A 102 21.39 -8.27 2.11
CA ALA A 102 22.27 -7.18 2.57
C ALA A 102 21.56 -6.15 3.48
N ILE A 103 20.30 -6.41 3.83
CA ILE A 103 19.49 -5.68 4.81
C ILE A 103 19.32 -6.58 6.03
#